data_AF-A0AB36R8E3-F1
#
_entry.id   AF-A0AB36R8E3-F1
#
_cell.length_a   1.000
_cell.length_b   1.000
_cell.length_c   1.000
_cell.angle_alpha   90.00
_cell.angle_beta   90.00
_cell.angle_gamma   90.00
#
_symmetry.space_group_name_H-M   'P 1'
#
loop_
_entity.id
_entity.type
_entity.pdbx_description
1 polymer ?
#
loop_
_entity_poly.entity_id
_entity_poly.type
_entity_poly.pdbx_seq_one_letter_code
_entity_poly.pdbx_strand_id
1 'polypeptide(L)'
;MQPDLCASIRYHHRQRVYAMEQRKRADLALGSFLRMMLGWSLALPKEDQDAIRARSAELLKSGGEGTEWAHIIEASVQSRKPFDDIEAAALKEMKALACQLPVWSEFGQGVRGFGEASLAIIVAEAGDLSLYPKKGHLWKRMGVAVIDGERQGGLPKNAHKEDWIEHGYNRQRRSRMWTIGDTLIKAQGPYREVYLARKEYERQRAEELGLIVAPSAKIPAKRADEFMSDGHIHRRAQRYMEKRLLRDLWQAWNHQKAILLVPLAA
;
A
#
# COMPACT_ATOMS: atom_id res chain seq x y z
N MET A 1 -7.84 20.15 19.74
CA MET A 1 -8.83 19.06 19.89
C MET A 1 -8.63 17.86 18.94
N GLN A 2 -7.85 17.95 17.84
CA GLN A 2 -7.55 16.83 16.93
C GLN A 2 -6.35 15.89 17.28
N PRO A 3 -5.35 16.27 18.11
CA PRO A 3 -4.19 15.40 18.40
C PRO A 3 -4.55 14.04 18.99
N ASP A 4 -5.57 14.00 19.85
CA ASP A 4 -5.98 12.78 20.57
C ASP A 4 -6.62 11.74 19.64
N LEU A 5 -7.39 12.19 18.65
CA LEU A 5 -7.94 11.31 17.60
C LEU A 5 -6.81 10.72 16.74
N CYS A 6 -5.86 11.56 16.31
CA CYS A 6 -4.70 11.08 15.53
C CYS A 6 -3.87 10.07 16.34
N ALA A 7 -3.64 10.33 17.64
CA ALA A 7 -2.92 9.41 18.52
C ALA A 7 -3.67 8.08 18.70
N SER A 8 -4.99 8.12 18.88
CA SER A 8 -5.84 6.94 19.05
C SER A 8 -5.90 6.08 17.78
N ILE A 9 -6.04 6.71 16.60
CA ILE A 9 -5.96 6.02 15.31
C ILE A 9 -4.59 5.33 15.15
N ARG A 10 -3.50 6.00 15.54
CA ARG A 10 -2.14 5.43 15.51
C ARG A 10 -1.98 4.26 16.46
N TYR A 11 -2.57 4.32 17.65
CA TYR A 11 -2.55 3.23 18.61
C TYR A 11 -3.18 1.96 18.04
N HIS A 12 -4.42 2.05 17.55
CA HIS A 12 -5.10 0.89 16.97
C HIS A 12 -4.42 0.40 15.69
N HIS A 13 -3.87 1.29 14.86
CA HIS A 13 -3.09 0.86 13.69
C HIS A 13 -1.86 0.05 14.06
N ARG A 14 -1.18 0.38 15.16
CA ARG A 14 -0.04 -0.43 15.64
C ARG A 14 -0.49 -1.81 16.10
N GLN A 15 -1.62 -1.91 16.81
CA GLN A 15 -2.21 -3.21 17.18
C GLN A 15 -2.56 -4.03 15.94
N ARG A 16 -3.22 -3.41 14.96
CA ARG A 16 -3.58 -4.03 13.69
C ARG A 16 -2.34 -4.56 12.96
N VAL A 17 -1.31 -3.73 12.79
CA VAL A 17 -0.07 -4.14 12.11
C VAL A 17 0.65 -5.26 12.85
N TYR A 18 0.68 -5.21 14.19
CA TYR A 18 1.26 -6.30 14.99
C TYR A 18 0.53 -7.62 14.74
N ALA A 19 -0.81 -7.62 14.83
CA ALA A 19 -1.62 -8.81 14.59
C ALA A 19 -1.44 -9.39 13.17
N MET A 20 -1.45 -8.53 12.15
CA MET A 20 -1.16 -8.92 10.77
C MET A 20 0.19 -9.62 10.61
N GLU A 21 1.24 -9.10 11.25
CA GLU A 21 2.57 -9.69 11.16
C GLU A 21 2.68 -11.00 11.94
N GLN A 22 1.97 -11.17 13.07
CA GLN A 22 1.91 -12.46 13.77
C GLN A 22 1.25 -13.55 12.93
N ARG A 23 0.08 -13.25 12.33
CA ARG A 23 -0.60 -14.16 11.40
C ARG A 23 0.31 -14.57 10.24
N LYS A 24 0.92 -13.58 9.59
CA LYS A 24 1.84 -13.83 8.48
C LYS A 24 3.04 -14.70 8.88
N ARG A 25 3.59 -14.52 10.08
CA ARG A 25 4.69 -15.38 10.59
C ARG A 25 4.22 -16.82 10.77
N ALA A 26 3.03 -17.03 11.34
CA ALA A 26 2.44 -18.37 11.47
C ALA A 26 2.23 -19.02 10.09
N ASP A 27 1.68 -18.30 9.12
CA ASP A 27 1.48 -18.78 7.75
C ASP A 27 2.80 -19.18 7.07
N LEU A 28 3.82 -18.33 7.20
CA LEU A 28 5.13 -18.58 6.61
C LEU A 28 5.85 -19.75 7.28
N ALA A 29 5.73 -19.88 8.60
CA ALA A 29 6.31 -21.00 9.35
C ALA A 29 5.65 -22.33 8.93
N LEU A 30 4.31 -22.39 8.87
CA LEU A 30 3.58 -23.57 8.41
C LEU A 30 3.92 -23.91 6.95
N GLY A 31 3.92 -22.92 6.05
CA GLY A 31 4.30 -23.15 4.65
C GLY A 31 5.74 -23.62 4.51
N SER A 32 6.65 -23.17 5.37
CA SER A 32 8.03 -23.68 5.40
C SER A 32 8.09 -25.12 5.87
N PHE A 33 7.39 -25.45 6.96
CA PHE A 33 7.29 -26.81 7.48
C PHE A 33 6.77 -27.78 6.41
N LEU A 34 5.64 -27.46 5.78
CA LEU A 34 5.04 -28.32 4.75
C LEU A 34 5.97 -28.53 3.55
N ARG A 35 6.69 -27.49 3.11
CA ARG A 35 7.69 -27.65 2.03
C ARG A 35 8.82 -28.60 2.43
N MET A 36 9.32 -28.52 3.66
CA MET A 36 10.35 -29.45 4.16
C MET A 36 9.82 -30.89 4.21
N MET A 37 8.60 -31.09 4.71
CA MET A 37 7.97 -32.42 4.77
C MET A 37 7.71 -33.01 3.39
N LEU A 38 7.45 -32.17 2.38
CA LEU A 38 7.32 -32.57 0.99
C LEU A 38 8.68 -32.76 0.28
N GLY A 39 9.80 -32.67 0.99
CA GLY A 39 11.14 -32.91 0.45
C GLY A 39 11.74 -31.73 -0.33
N TRP A 40 11.26 -30.51 -0.12
CA TRP A 40 11.83 -29.34 -0.81
C TRP A 40 13.32 -29.18 -0.50
N SER A 41 14.14 -29.04 -1.56
CA SER A 41 15.58 -28.79 -1.47
C SER A 41 16.06 -27.91 -2.62
N LEU A 42 17.13 -27.15 -2.39
CA LEU A 42 17.83 -26.39 -3.42
C LEU A 42 18.53 -27.27 -4.45
N ALA A 43 18.79 -28.54 -4.11
CA ALA A 43 19.42 -29.50 -5.01
C ALA A 43 18.44 -30.04 -6.08
N LEU A 44 17.13 -29.85 -5.89
CA LEU A 44 16.12 -30.29 -6.86
C LEU A 44 16.10 -29.40 -8.10
N PRO A 45 15.75 -29.95 -9.28
CA PRO A 45 15.36 -29.16 -10.44
C PRO A 45 14.30 -28.11 -10.11
N LYS A 46 14.34 -26.99 -10.84
CA LYS A 46 13.44 -25.85 -10.61
C LYS A 46 11.95 -26.22 -10.70
N GLU A 47 11.62 -27.13 -11.63
CA GLU A 47 10.26 -27.62 -11.84
C GLU A 47 9.74 -28.37 -10.60
N ASP A 48 10.53 -29.26 -10.02
CA ASP A 48 10.18 -29.99 -8.80
C ASP A 48 10.04 -29.06 -7.59
N GLN A 49 10.93 -28.07 -7.47
CA GLN A 49 10.83 -27.06 -6.42
C GLN A 49 9.49 -26.30 -6.49
N ASP A 50 9.05 -25.95 -7.70
CA ASP A 50 7.82 -25.21 -7.91
C ASP A 50 6.58 -26.10 -7.75
N ALA A 51 6.64 -27.37 -8.16
CA ALA A 51 5.60 -28.36 -7.89
C ALA A 51 5.37 -28.57 -6.38
N ILE A 52 6.45 -28.67 -5.59
CA ILE A 52 6.36 -28.79 -4.13
C ILE A 52 5.78 -27.51 -3.51
N ARG A 53 6.18 -26.33 -3.99
CA ARG A 53 5.61 -25.05 -3.52
C ARG A 53 4.11 -24.97 -3.81
N ALA A 54 3.68 -25.37 -5.00
CA ALA A 54 2.27 -25.42 -5.37
C ALA A 54 1.49 -26.40 -4.49
N ARG A 55 2.01 -27.61 -4.27
CA ARG A 55 1.39 -28.61 -3.40
C ARG A 55 1.29 -28.13 -1.95
N SER A 56 2.35 -27.51 -1.41
CA SER A 56 2.31 -26.89 -0.07
C SER A 56 1.26 -25.78 0.02
N ALA A 57 1.12 -24.94 -1.00
CA ALA A 57 0.10 -23.90 -1.04
C ALA A 57 -1.33 -24.48 -1.08
N GLU A 58 -1.52 -25.60 -1.79
CA GLU A 58 -2.82 -26.28 -1.84
C GLU A 58 -3.19 -26.89 -0.49
N LEU A 59 -2.24 -27.52 0.21
CA LEU A 59 -2.46 -28.05 1.57
C LEU A 59 -2.87 -26.95 2.56
N LEU A 60 -2.23 -25.77 2.48
CA LEU A 60 -2.61 -24.62 3.30
C LEU A 60 -4.05 -24.15 3.02
N LYS A 61 -4.51 -24.28 1.77
CA LYS A 61 -5.82 -23.82 1.32
C LYS A 61 -6.91 -24.84 1.65
N SER A 62 -6.64 -26.13 1.49
CA SER A 62 -7.59 -27.21 1.75
C SER A 62 -7.69 -27.60 3.22
N GLY A 63 -6.80 -27.09 4.08
CA GLY A 63 -6.68 -27.55 5.47
C GLY A 63 -5.95 -28.89 5.61
N GLY A 64 -5.46 -29.46 4.50
CA GLY A 64 -4.75 -30.74 4.50
C GLY A 64 -5.62 -31.95 4.82
N GLU A 65 -6.93 -31.87 4.53
CA GLU A 65 -7.86 -32.98 4.71
C GLU A 65 -7.33 -34.26 4.04
N GLY A 66 -7.42 -35.38 4.75
CA GLY A 66 -6.92 -36.68 4.28
C GLY A 66 -5.39 -36.83 4.27
N THR A 67 -4.63 -35.87 4.83
CA THR A 67 -3.17 -35.95 4.97
C THR A 67 -2.73 -36.13 6.41
N GLU A 68 -1.53 -36.66 6.61
CA GLU A 68 -0.92 -36.80 7.94
C GLU A 68 -0.68 -35.45 8.65
N TRP A 69 -0.67 -34.34 7.91
CA TRP A 69 -0.45 -32.99 8.45
C TRP A 69 -1.72 -32.22 8.81
N ALA A 70 -2.91 -32.82 8.62
CA ALA A 70 -4.20 -32.16 8.86
C ALA A 70 -4.26 -31.47 10.23
N HIS A 71 -3.86 -32.18 11.29
CA HIS A 71 -3.87 -31.68 12.67
C HIS A 71 -2.91 -30.49 12.90
N ILE A 72 -1.72 -30.50 12.27
CA ILE A 72 -0.76 -29.38 12.37
C ILE A 72 -1.29 -28.15 11.63
N ILE A 73 -1.87 -28.37 10.44
CA ILE A 73 -2.47 -27.30 9.63
C ILE A 73 -3.64 -26.69 10.40
N GLU A 74 -4.53 -27.50 10.94
CA GLU A 74 -5.66 -27.04 11.75
C GLU A 74 -5.19 -26.23 12.96
N ALA A 75 -4.28 -26.75 13.78
CA ALA A 75 -3.75 -26.03 14.95
C ALA A 75 -3.12 -24.67 14.55
N SER A 76 -2.41 -24.65 13.43
CA SER A 76 -1.79 -23.44 12.88
C SER A 76 -2.81 -22.46 12.31
N VAL A 77 -3.97 -22.91 11.83
CA VAL A 77 -5.09 -22.05 11.40
C VAL A 77 -5.82 -21.51 12.62
N GLN A 78 -6.14 -22.36 13.59
CA GLN A 78 -6.82 -21.96 14.82
C GLN A 78 -6.01 -20.96 15.64
N SER A 79 -4.68 -21.09 15.69
CA SER A 79 -3.81 -20.14 16.40
C SER A 79 -3.83 -18.71 15.81
N ARG A 80 -4.35 -18.52 14.57
CA ARG A 80 -4.51 -17.21 13.96
C ARG A 80 -5.70 -16.45 14.52
N LYS A 81 -6.73 -17.17 14.96
CA LYS A 81 -8.02 -16.58 15.36
C LYS A 81 -7.88 -15.41 16.35
N PRO A 82 -7.09 -15.50 17.44
CA PRO A 82 -6.90 -14.37 18.34
C PRO A 82 -6.33 -13.12 17.64
N PHE A 83 -5.42 -13.30 16.68
CA PHE A 83 -4.84 -12.20 15.91
C PHE A 83 -5.81 -11.66 14.85
N ASP A 84 -6.62 -12.51 14.23
CA ASP A 84 -7.69 -12.06 13.33
C ASP A 84 -8.70 -11.20 14.08
N ASP A 85 -9.09 -11.63 15.29
CA ASP A 85 -10.01 -10.89 16.17
C ASP A 85 -9.41 -9.52 16.58
N ILE A 86 -8.11 -9.46 16.93
CA ILE A 86 -7.40 -8.19 17.22
C ILE A 86 -7.33 -7.30 15.97
N GLU A 87 -7.00 -7.86 14.80
CA GLU A 87 -6.93 -7.10 13.54
C GLU A 87 -8.28 -6.48 13.21
N ALA A 88 -9.36 -7.26 13.30
CA ALA A 88 -10.71 -6.84 13.01
C ALA A 88 -11.20 -5.76 14.00
N ALA A 89 -10.98 -5.96 15.30
CA ALA A 89 -11.33 -4.99 16.34
C ALA A 89 -10.58 -3.67 16.15
N ALA A 90 -9.25 -3.73 15.94
CA ALA A 90 -8.46 -2.53 15.71
C ALA A 90 -8.87 -1.78 14.44
N LEU A 91 -9.16 -2.51 13.35
CA LEU A 91 -9.66 -1.89 12.12
C LEU A 91 -11.02 -1.21 12.33
N LYS A 92 -11.92 -1.83 13.08
CA LYS A 92 -13.22 -1.26 13.43
C LYS A 92 -13.05 0.07 14.18
N GLU A 93 -12.23 0.10 15.23
CA GLU A 93 -11.97 1.30 16.01
C GLU A 93 -11.30 2.41 15.17
N MET A 94 -10.31 2.05 14.36
CA MET A 94 -9.67 2.99 13.44
C MET A 94 -10.67 3.67 12.49
N LYS A 95 -11.62 2.92 11.93
CA LYS A 95 -12.66 3.46 11.06
C LYS A 95 -13.59 4.39 11.83
N ALA A 96 -14.04 3.98 13.01
CA ALA A 96 -14.93 4.79 13.85
C ALA A 96 -14.28 6.13 14.25
N LEU A 97 -13.00 6.11 14.63
CA LEU A 97 -12.24 7.32 14.96
C LEU A 97 -12.00 8.20 13.72
N ALA A 98 -11.72 7.61 12.56
CA ALA A 98 -11.53 8.38 11.33
C ALA A 98 -12.79 9.12 10.90
N CYS A 99 -13.99 8.55 11.15
CA CYS A 99 -15.26 9.24 10.89
C CYS A 99 -15.46 10.51 11.72
N GLN A 100 -14.81 10.61 12.88
CA GLN A 100 -14.92 11.77 13.77
C GLN A 100 -14.00 12.92 13.33
N LEU A 101 -13.05 12.66 12.42
CA LEU A 101 -12.23 13.71 11.85
C LEU A 101 -13.09 14.58 10.93
N PRO A 102 -13.11 15.91 11.07
CA PRO A 102 -13.97 16.76 10.24
C PRO A 102 -13.65 16.61 8.74
N VAL A 103 -12.40 16.27 8.37
CA VAL A 103 -12.01 16.00 6.97
C VAL A 103 -12.77 14.84 6.34
N TRP A 104 -13.30 13.93 7.18
CA TRP A 104 -14.12 12.83 6.69
C TRP A 104 -15.43 13.33 6.09
N SER A 105 -16.19 14.12 6.85
CA SER A 105 -17.47 14.66 6.38
C SER A 105 -17.31 15.64 5.21
N GLU A 106 -16.28 16.50 5.25
CA GLU A 106 -16.11 17.54 4.22
C GLU A 106 -15.49 17.05 2.93
N PHE A 107 -14.66 16.00 2.98
CA PHE A 107 -13.93 15.50 1.82
C PHE A 107 -14.08 13.99 1.66
N GLY A 108 -13.73 13.22 2.69
CA GLY A 108 -13.61 11.77 2.59
C GLY A 108 -14.87 11.07 2.08
N GLN A 109 -16.03 11.41 2.63
CA GLN A 109 -17.33 10.81 2.28
C GLN A 109 -17.70 11.00 0.80
N GLY A 110 -17.31 12.13 0.20
CA GLY A 110 -17.61 12.44 -1.21
C GLY A 110 -16.73 11.69 -2.21
N VAL A 111 -15.65 11.04 -1.77
CA VAL A 111 -14.68 10.41 -2.66
C VAL A 111 -14.99 8.93 -2.85
N ARG A 112 -15.62 8.61 -3.99
CA ARG A 112 -15.89 7.21 -4.40
C ARG A 112 -14.60 6.39 -4.46
N GLY A 113 -14.56 5.31 -3.66
CA GLY A 113 -13.40 4.41 -3.54
C GLY A 113 -12.41 4.76 -2.43
N PHE A 114 -12.67 5.84 -1.67
CA PHE A 114 -11.91 6.24 -0.49
C PHE A 114 -12.76 6.06 0.78
N GLY A 115 -12.61 4.92 1.45
CA GLY A 115 -13.35 4.60 2.68
C GLY A 115 -12.67 5.11 3.95
N GLU A 116 -13.36 4.95 5.09
CA GLU A 116 -12.87 5.36 6.41
C GLU A 116 -11.53 4.69 6.74
N ALA A 117 -11.37 3.43 6.33
CA ALA A 117 -10.14 2.68 6.54
C ALA A 117 -8.94 3.30 5.81
N SER A 118 -9.16 3.83 4.60
CA SER A 118 -8.12 4.52 3.83
C SER A 118 -7.69 5.81 4.51
N LEU A 119 -8.66 6.61 5.00
CA LEU A 119 -8.36 7.80 5.79
C LEU A 119 -7.61 7.44 7.07
N ALA A 120 -8.10 6.47 7.84
CA ALA A 120 -7.49 6.03 9.09
C ALA A 120 -6.03 5.58 8.88
N ILE A 121 -5.75 4.83 7.82
CA ILE A 121 -4.39 4.37 7.49
C ILE A 121 -3.48 5.56 7.16
N ILE A 122 -3.94 6.54 6.37
CA ILE A 122 -3.15 7.74 6.06
C ILE A 122 -2.82 8.50 7.35
N VAL A 123 -3.82 8.75 8.20
CA VAL A 123 -3.64 9.44 9.49
C VAL A 123 -2.76 8.63 10.44
N ALA A 124 -2.86 7.30 10.46
CA ALA A 124 -2.00 6.47 11.28
C ALA A 124 -0.52 6.56 10.89
N GLU A 125 -0.23 6.71 9.59
CA GLU A 125 1.14 6.84 9.08
C GLU A 125 1.69 8.26 9.18
N ALA A 126 0.84 9.25 8.91
CA ALA A 126 1.23 10.65 8.78
C ALA A 126 1.00 11.49 10.05
N GLY A 127 0.07 11.10 10.92
CA GLY A 127 -0.39 11.90 12.04
C GLY A 127 -1.30 13.05 11.60
N ASP A 128 -1.27 14.14 12.37
CA ASP A 128 -1.97 15.38 12.02
C ASP A 128 -1.37 15.99 10.75
N LEU A 129 -2.19 16.13 9.70
CA LEU A 129 -1.74 16.62 8.41
C LEU A 129 -1.41 18.12 8.41
N SER A 130 -1.86 18.86 9.42
CA SER A 130 -1.54 20.28 9.59
C SER A 130 -0.09 20.53 10.00
N LEU A 131 0.62 19.49 10.44
CA LEU A 131 2.04 19.53 10.76
C LEU A 131 2.94 19.46 9.52
N TYR A 132 2.37 19.28 8.31
CA TYR A 132 3.12 19.30 7.06
C TYR A 132 2.99 20.68 6.40
N PRO A 133 4.05 21.52 6.37
CA PRO A 133 3.99 22.86 5.80
C PRO A 133 3.59 22.88 4.32
N LYS A 134 3.93 21.81 3.59
CA LYS A 134 3.66 21.67 2.16
C LYS A 134 3.16 20.26 1.89
N LYS A 135 2.20 20.11 0.98
CA LYS A 135 1.74 18.81 0.45
C LYS A 135 2.89 17.87 0.02
N GLY A 136 4.00 18.43 -0.48
CA GLY A 136 5.19 17.66 -0.86
C GLY A 136 5.84 16.90 0.29
N HIS A 137 5.77 17.42 1.52
CA HIS A 137 6.29 16.73 2.71
C HIS A 137 5.40 15.52 3.04
N LEU A 138 4.08 15.63 2.88
CA LEU A 138 3.16 14.50 3.01
C LEU A 138 3.40 13.45 1.92
N TRP A 139 3.66 13.86 0.68
CA TRP A 139 4.06 12.93 -0.39
C TRP A 139 5.33 12.15 -0.04
N LYS A 140 6.36 12.84 0.49
CA LYS A 140 7.61 12.20 0.94
C LYS A 140 7.34 11.24 2.10
N ARG A 141 6.51 11.64 3.08
CA ARG A 141 6.11 10.76 4.19
C ARG A 141 5.45 9.47 3.72
N MET A 142 4.55 9.56 2.75
CA MET A 142 3.74 8.44 2.25
C MET A 142 4.43 7.64 1.13
N GLY A 143 5.67 7.98 0.76
CA GLY A 143 6.45 7.19 -0.20
C GLY A 143 6.12 7.47 -1.66
N VAL A 144 5.41 8.56 -1.98
CA VAL A 144 4.95 8.87 -3.34
C VAL A 144 5.62 10.10 -3.95
N ALA A 145 6.63 10.66 -3.28
CA ALA A 145 7.39 11.79 -3.80
C ALA A 145 8.23 11.42 -5.04
N VAL A 146 8.64 12.47 -5.75
CA VAL A 146 9.71 12.44 -6.76
C VAL A 146 10.78 13.40 -6.23
N ILE A 147 12.01 12.92 -6.12
CA ILE A 147 13.17 13.61 -5.55
C ILE A 147 14.23 13.58 -6.64
N ASP A 148 14.71 14.75 -7.06
CA ASP A 148 15.73 14.91 -8.12
C ASP A 148 15.39 14.15 -9.42
N GLY A 149 14.14 14.27 -9.87
CA GLY A 149 13.65 13.59 -11.07
C GLY A 149 13.33 12.11 -10.88
N GLU A 150 13.80 11.50 -9.79
CA GLU A 150 13.62 10.09 -9.50
C GLU A 150 12.45 9.81 -8.56
N ARG A 151 11.80 8.67 -8.75
CA ARG A 151 10.78 8.24 -7.79
C ARG A 151 11.43 7.96 -6.43
N GLN A 152 10.75 8.30 -5.35
CA GLN A 152 11.17 7.91 -4.00
C GLN A 152 11.35 6.37 -3.92
N GLY A 153 12.47 5.92 -3.35
CA GLY A 153 12.89 4.52 -3.33
C GLY A 153 13.23 3.92 -4.71
N GLY A 154 13.54 4.76 -5.71
CA GLY A 154 13.96 4.36 -7.06
C GLY A 154 15.45 4.50 -7.33
N LEU A 155 16.26 4.69 -6.30
CA LEU A 155 17.69 4.91 -6.42
C LEU A 155 18.41 3.73 -7.11
N PRO A 156 19.50 4.00 -7.84
CA PRO A 156 20.30 2.97 -8.49
C PRO A 156 21.04 2.11 -7.45
N LYS A 157 21.54 0.94 -7.88
CA LYS A 157 22.21 -0.02 -6.99
C LYS A 157 23.49 0.54 -6.33
N ASN A 158 24.11 1.55 -6.93
CA ASN A 158 25.31 2.21 -6.43
C ASN A 158 25.03 3.47 -5.59
N ALA A 159 23.76 3.75 -5.25
CA ALA A 159 23.43 4.89 -4.41
C ALA A 159 24.00 4.77 -2.99
N HIS A 160 24.42 5.89 -2.43
CA HIS A 160 25.03 5.96 -1.11
C HIS A 160 23.97 5.95 0.00
N LYS A 161 24.41 5.68 1.23
CA LYS A 161 23.53 5.64 2.41
C LYS A 161 22.77 6.95 2.58
N GLU A 162 23.43 8.07 2.33
CA GLU A 162 22.92 9.43 2.44
C GLU A 162 21.76 9.67 1.46
N ASP A 163 21.85 9.13 0.23
CA ASP A 163 20.78 9.21 -0.77
C ASP A 163 19.51 8.49 -0.27
N TRP A 164 19.69 7.32 0.37
CA TRP A 164 18.57 6.55 0.93
C TRP A 164 17.94 7.25 2.14
N ILE A 165 18.76 7.89 2.98
CA ILE A 165 18.30 8.71 4.10
C ILE A 165 17.49 9.91 3.56
N GLU A 166 18.01 10.61 2.56
CA GLU A 166 17.33 11.74 1.95
C GLU A 166 16.03 11.30 1.29
N HIS A 167 16.02 10.18 0.59
CA HIS A 167 14.78 9.62 0.05
C HIS A 167 13.78 9.29 1.15
N GLY A 168 14.22 8.90 2.35
CA GLY A 168 13.35 8.58 3.48
C GLY A 168 12.29 7.52 3.15
N TYR A 169 12.61 6.62 2.23
CA TYR A 169 11.63 5.69 1.66
C TYR A 169 11.20 4.64 2.68
N ASN A 170 9.89 4.52 2.88
CA ASN A 170 9.30 3.45 3.68
C ASN A 170 8.42 2.56 2.79
N ARG A 171 8.87 1.31 2.56
CA ARG A 171 8.19 0.33 1.71
C ARG A 171 6.75 0.04 2.17
N GLN A 172 6.53 -0.02 3.48
CA GLN A 172 5.21 -0.35 4.04
C GLN A 172 4.21 0.78 3.77
N ARG A 173 4.60 2.05 3.97
CA ARG A 173 3.78 3.21 3.62
C ARG A 173 3.45 3.26 2.13
N ARG A 174 4.46 3.02 1.28
CA ARG A 174 4.23 2.96 -0.17
C ARG A 174 3.25 1.86 -0.54
N SER A 175 3.36 0.67 0.07
CA SER A 175 2.46 -0.45 -0.17
C SER A 175 1.02 -0.16 0.31
N ARG A 176 0.87 0.53 1.44
CA ARG A 176 -0.45 0.99 1.92
C ARG A 176 -1.07 1.98 0.94
N MET A 177 -0.32 2.98 0.50
CA MET A 177 -0.79 3.92 -0.54
C MET A 177 -1.14 3.24 -1.85
N TRP A 178 -0.36 2.21 -2.25
CA TRP A 178 -0.66 1.43 -3.46
C TRP A 178 -2.04 0.79 -3.36
N THR A 179 -2.35 0.19 -2.21
CA THR A 179 -3.64 -0.45 -1.97
C THR A 179 -4.78 0.57 -2.04
N ILE A 180 -4.60 1.74 -1.42
CA ILE A 180 -5.58 2.85 -1.48
C ILE A 180 -5.75 3.36 -2.93
N GLY A 181 -4.67 3.47 -3.70
CA GLY A 181 -4.75 3.84 -5.10
C GLY A 181 -5.49 2.81 -5.95
N ASP A 182 -5.23 1.52 -5.73
CA ASP A 182 -5.90 0.44 -6.45
C ASP A 182 -7.41 0.41 -6.16
N THR A 183 -7.85 0.67 -4.93
CA THR A 183 -9.28 0.78 -4.61
C THR A 183 -9.94 1.94 -5.35
N LEU A 184 -9.28 3.09 -5.43
CA LEU A 184 -9.79 4.26 -6.18
C LEU A 184 -9.95 3.96 -7.68
N ILE A 185 -8.95 3.28 -8.28
CA ILE A 185 -9.01 2.89 -9.69
C ILE A 185 -10.17 1.94 -9.94
N LYS A 186 -10.35 0.92 -9.08
CA LYS A 186 -11.40 -0.10 -9.21
C LYS A 186 -12.80 0.45 -8.95
N ALA A 187 -12.94 1.43 -8.07
CA ALA A 187 -14.23 2.03 -7.73
C ALA A 187 -14.84 2.87 -8.86
N GLN A 188 -14.04 3.27 -9.86
CA GLN A 188 -14.50 4.07 -11.01
C GLN A 188 -15.11 5.44 -10.64
N GLY A 189 -14.50 6.13 -9.68
CA GLY A 189 -14.84 7.51 -9.34
C GLY A 189 -13.94 8.56 -10.02
N PRO A 190 -14.03 9.85 -9.63
CA PRO A 190 -13.27 10.95 -10.25
C PRO A 190 -11.74 10.75 -10.26
N TYR A 191 -11.17 10.09 -9.24
CA TYR A 191 -9.73 9.79 -9.25
C TYR A 191 -9.33 8.78 -10.33
N ARG A 192 -10.25 7.93 -10.81
CA ARG A 192 -10.00 7.07 -11.96
C ARG A 192 -9.80 7.91 -13.23
N GLU A 193 -10.53 9.00 -13.40
CA GLU A 193 -10.36 9.90 -14.55
C GLU A 193 -8.98 10.56 -14.53
N VAL A 194 -8.54 11.03 -13.35
CA VAL A 194 -7.17 11.54 -13.14
C VAL A 194 -6.12 10.48 -13.51
N TYR A 195 -6.36 9.22 -13.12
CA TYR A 195 -5.49 8.10 -13.46
C TYR A 195 -5.47 7.83 -14.97
N LEU A 196 -6.62 7.76 -15.63
CA LEU A 196 -6.73 7.50 -17.07
C LEU A 196 -6.10 8.62 -17.90
N ALA A 197 -6.40 9.88 -17.57
CA ALA A 197 -5.77 11.03 -18.21
C ALA A 197 -4.25 11.00 -18.06
N ARG A 198 -3.76 10.59 -16.88
CA ARG A 198 -2.31 10.44 -16.68
C ARG A 198 -1.72 9.25 -17.45
N LYS A 199 -2.43 8.12 -17.59
CA LYS A 199 -1.96 7.02 -18.44
C LYS A 199 -1.74 7.48 -19.86
N GLU A 200 -2.70 8.23 -20.40
CA GLU A 200 -2.65 8.73 -21.77
C GLU A 200 -1.48 9.69 -21.95
N TYR A 201 -1.32 10.66 -21.04
CA TYR A 201 -0.16 11.54 -21.02
C TYR A 201 1.17 10.78 -20.99
N GLU A 202 1.30 9.72 -20.16
CA GLU A 202 2.54 8.94 -20.09
C GLU A 202 2.77 8.04 -21.32
N ARG A 203 1.72 7.67 -22.07
CA ARG A 203 1.85 7.00 -23.37
C ARG A 203 2.39 7.96 -24.42
N GLN A 204 1.74 9.12 -24.57
CA GLN A 204 2.14 10.17 -25.51
C GLN A 204 3.58 10.62 -25.24
N ARG A 205 3.92 10.88 -23.98
CA ARG A 205 5.28 11.24 -23.60
C ARG A 205 6.31 10.15 -23.91
N ALA A 206 5.94 8.86 -23.83
CA ALA A 206 6.85 7.78 -24.21
C ALA A 206 7.11 7.77 -25.72
N GLU A 207 6.06 7.98 -26.51
CA GLU A 207 6.15 8.08 -27.97
C GLU A 207 6.98 9.30 -28.42
N GLU A 208 6.79 10.46 -27.78
CA GLU A 208 7.60 11.67 -28.01
C GLU A 208 9.10 11.45 -27.69
N LEU A 209 9.41 10.57 -26.75
CA LEU A 209 10.77 10.16 -26.41
C LEU A 209 11.30 9.05 -27.33
N GLY A 210 10.54 8.65 -28.36
CA GLY A 210 10.90 7.58 -29.29
C GLY A 210 10.78 6.17 -28.72
N LEU A 211 10.09 5.98 -27.59
CA LEU A 211 9.94 4.69 -26.93
C LEU A 211 8.69 3.96 -27.42
N ILE A 212 8.81 2.65 -27.63
CA ILE A 212 7.68 1.79 -27.98
C ILE A 212 6.96 1.34 -26.70
N VAL A 213 5.65 1.56 -26.63
CA VAL A 213 4.86 1.09 -25.50
C VAL A 213 4.37 -0.34 -25.73
N ALA A 214 4.72 -1.27 -24.83
CA ALA A 214 4.32 -2.67 -24.97
C ALA A 214 4.06 -3.38 -23.63
N PRO A 215 3.30 -4.48 -23.62
CA PRO A 215 3.23 -5.38 -22.47
C PRO A 215 4.60 -5.95 -22.13
N SER A 216 4.94 -6.08 -20.84
CA SER A 216 6.27 -6.56 -20.40
C SER A 216 6.67 -7.90 -21.03
N ALA A 217 5.73 -8.82 -21.26
CA ALA A 217 5.98 -10.11 -21.90
C ALA A 217 6.43 -10.01 -23.37
N LYS A 218 6.20 -8.87 -24.03
CA LYS A 218 6.56 -8.61 -25.43
C LYS A 218 7.84 -7.78 -25.59
N ILE A 219 8.46 -7.34 -24.49
CA ILE A 219 9.68 -6.52 -24.53
C ILE A 219 10.91 -7.44 -24.59
N PRO A 220 11.71 -7.42 -25.67
CA PRO A 220 12.94 -8.20 -25.74
C PRO A 220 13.97 -7.66 -24.74
N ALA A 221 14.58 -8.55 -23.93
CA ALA A 221 15.55 -8.14 -22.92
C ALA A 221 16.75 -7.35 -23.49
N LYS A 222 17.19 -7.69 -24.71
CA LYS A 222 18.31 -7.03 -25.40
C LYS A 222 17.99 -5.62 -25.93
N ARG A 223 16.72 -5.23 -25.97
CA ARG A 223 16.24 -3.95 -26.51
C ARG A 223 15.36 -3.21 -25.50
N ALA A 224 15.51 -3.51 -24.20
CA ALA A 224 14.59 -3.02 -23.18
C ALA A 224 14.59 -1.49 -23.02
N ASP A 225 15.69 -0.84 -23.42
CA ASP A 225 15.90 0.60 -23.47
C ASP A 225 15.05 1.32 -24.54
N GLU A 226 14.65 0.62 -25.60
CA GLU A 226 13.76 1.14 -26.64
C GLU A 226 12.27 1.12 -26.24
N PHE A 227 11.93 0.57 -25.07
CA PHE A 227 10.53 0.32 -24.68
C PHE A 227 10.13 0.97 -23.36
N MET A 228 8.87 1.36 -23.29
CA MET A 228 8.18 1.66 -22.04
C MET A 228 7.12 0.59 -21.78
N SER A 229 7.24 -0.17 -20.70
CA SER A 229 6.21 -1.17 -20.40
C SER A 229 4.87 -0.55 -19.97
N ASP A 230 3.75 -1.17 -20.32
CA ASP A 230 2.43 -0.80 -19.79
C ASP A 230 2.41 -0.75 -18.25
N GLY A 231 3.19 -1.63 -17.60
CA GLY A 231 3.38 -1.64 -16.15
C GLY A 231 4.06 -0.38 -15.62
N HIS A 232 5.04 0.18 -16.33
CA HIS A 232 5.66 1.46 -15.98
C HIS A 232 4.65 2.61 -16.08
N ILE A 233 3.88 2.66 -17.16
CA ILE A 233 2.83 3.66 -17.38
C ILE A 233 1.78 3.59 -16.26
N HIS A 234 1.26 2.39 -15.97
CA HIS A 234 0.32 2.18 -14.87
C HIS A 234 0.87 2.67 -13.52
N ARG A 235 2.11 2.31 -13.17
CA ARG A 235 2.73 2.74 -11.90
C ARG A 235 2.94 4.25 -11.82
N ARG A 236 3.31 4.91 -12.93
CA ARG A 236 3.46 6.38 -12.98
C ARG A 236 2.12 7.08 -12.86
N ALA A 237 1.11 6.63 -13.60
CA ALA A 237 -0.24 7.16 -13.55
C ALA A 237 -0.90 7.00 -12.17
N GLN A 238 -0.79 5.81 -11.57
CA GLN A 238 -1.33 5.56 -10.24
C GLN A 238 -0.64 6.44 -9.17
N ARG A 239 0.70 6.56 -9.22
CA ARG A 239 1.42 7.46 -8.30
C ARG A 239 0.97 8.91 -8.43
N TYR A 240 0.75 9.39 -9.65
CA TYR A 240 0.24 10.74 -9.88
C TYR A 240 -1.14 10.93 -9.25
N MET A 241 -2.07 9.99 -9.47
CA MET A 241 -3.39 9.99 -8.84
C MET A 241 -3.29 9.95 -7.30
N GLU A 242 -2.45 9.10 -6.73
CA GLU A 242 -2.19 9.05 -5.28
C GLU A 242 -1.67 10.40 -4.75
N LYS A 243 -0.77 11.07 -5.48
CA LYS A 243 -0.30 12.42 -5.11
C LYS A 243 -1.44 13.45 -5.15
N ARG A 244 -2.37 13.34 -6.10
CA ARG A 244 -3.56 14.20 -6.20
C ARG A 244 -4.49 13.97 -5.01
N LEU A 245 -4.79 12.72 -4.66
CA LEU A 245 -5.55 12.40 -3.45
C LEU A 245 -4.92 13.03 -2.19
N LEU A 246 -3.62 12.81 -1.98
CA LEU A 246 -2.93 13.35 -0.79
C LEU A 246 -2.88 14.88 -0.78
N ARG A 247 -2.82 15.52 -1.95
CA ARG A 247 -2.93 16.98 -2.04
C ARG A 247 -4.31 17.43 -1.61
N ASP A 248 -5.36 16.85 -2.15
CA ASP A 248 -6.74 17.28 -1.92
C ASP A 248 -7.12 17.06 -0.46
N LEU A 249 -6.72 15.92 0.10
CA LEU A 249 -6.84 15.63 1.53
C LEU A 249 -6.09 16.64 2.41
N TRP A 250 -4.83 16.96 2.05
CA TRP A 250 -4.06 17.97 2.79
C TRP A 250 -4.68 19.37 2.70
N GLN A 251 -5.26 19.74 1.54
CA GLN A 251 -5.95 21.01 1.36
C GLN A 251 -7.22 21.07 2.21
N ALA A 252 -8.07 20.04 2.16
CA ALA A 252 -9.27 19.95 2.98
C ALA A 252 -8.94 20.02 4.48
N TRP A 253 -7.92 19.28 4.93
CA TRP A 253 -7.48 19.29 6.32
C TRP A 253 -7.02 20.67 6.80
N ASN A 254 -6.23 21.38 6.00
CA ASN A 254 -5.71 22.69 6.39
C ASN A 254 -6.75 23.80 6.25
N HIS A 255 -7.71 23.67 5.33
CA HIS A 255 -8.84 24.60 5.23
C HIS A 255 -9.68 24.58 6.51
N GLN A 256 -9.94 23.39 7.08
CA GLN A 256 -10.63 23.25 8.37
C GLN A 256 -9.89 23.92 9.52
N LYS A 257 -8.57 23.75 9.57
CA LYS A 257 -7.75 24.41 10.59
C LYS A 257 -7.90 25.93 10.49
N ALA A 258 -7.92 26.49 9.29
CA ALA A 258 -8.13 27.92 9.11
C ALA A 258 -9.51 28.36 9.62
N ILE A 259 -10.58 27.62 9.30
CA ILE A 259 -11.94 27.90 9.79
C ILE A 259 -12.01 27.87 11.32
N LEU A 260 -11.40 26.86 11.96
CA LEU A 260 -11.40 26.71 13.41
C LEU A 260 -10.54 27.75 14.16
N LEU A 261 -9.65 28.46 13.46
CA LEU A 261 -8.77 29.49 14.04
C LEU A 261 -9.30 30.92 13.84
N VAL A 262 -10.35 31.11 13.05
CA VAL A 262 -11.07 32.39 13.01
C VAL A 262 -11.94 32.46 14.26
N PRO A 263 -11.69 33.40 15.21
CA PRO A 263 -12.61 33.60 16.31
C PRO A 263 -13.97 33.96 15.71
N LEU A 264 -15.06 33.42 16.26
CA LEU A 264 -16.38 34.00 16.08
C LEU A 264 -16.29 35.45 16.56
N ALA A 265 -16.05 36.38 15.64
CA ALA A 265 -16.25 37.79 15.86
C ALA A 265 -17.76 37.97 15.95
N ALA A 266 -18.26 37.90 17.18
CA ALA A 266 -19.58 38.35 17.61
C ALA A 266 -19.37 39.19 18.87
#